data_AF-A0A225UQP3-F1
#
_entry.id   AF-A0A225UQP3-F1
#
_cell.length_a   1.000
_cell.length_b   1.000
_cell.length_c   1.000
_cell.angle_alpha   90.00
_cell.angle_beta   90.00
_cell.angle_gamma   90.00
#
_symmetry.space_group_name_H-M   'P 1'
#
loop_
_entity.id
_entity.type
_entity.pdbx_description
1 polymer ?
#
loop_
_entity_poly.entity_id
_entity_poly.type
_entity_poly.pdbx_seq_one_letter_code
_entity_poly.pdbx_strand_id
1 'polypeptide(L)'
;MKDRRLLDGIEDSVVQEALDIVNHKAFWTQGANALKLLAPITKCMGDFEKDSCCLASVYEGFLWLKHHKVYNKRVKGVRLHTQKRILELLEERWRFLHTDSMGIAYLLDHTKKFSAFQGDDQINTVTQLVGIAERFYPPEKITKHRDEI
;
A
#
# COMPACT_ATOMS: atom_id res chain seq x y z
N MET A 1 -12.33 -22.53 -26.41
CA MET A 1 -11.01 -23.11 -26.07
C MET A 1 -10.71 -24.18 -27.11
N LYS A 2 -9.62 -24.10 -27.87
CA LYS A 2 -9.37 -24.99 -29.02
C LYS A 2 -8.60 -26.28 -28.66
N ASP A 3 -7.97 -26.33 -27.48
CA ASP A 3 -7.23 -27.51 -27.04
C ASP A 3 -7.84 -28.06 -25.74
N ARG A 4 -8.54 -29.18 -25.85
CA ARG A 4 -9.19 -29.87 -24.71
C ARG A 4 -8.24 -30.84 -24.00
N ARG A 5 -7.07 -31.14 -24.60
CA ARG A 5 -6.09 -32.10 -24.05
C ARG A 5 -5.54 -31.68 -22.69
N LEU A 6 -5.58 -30.39 -22.38
CA LEU A 6 -5.18 -29.83 -21.07
C LEU A 6 -6.18 -30.13 -19.94
N LEU A 7 -7.36 -30.65 -20.27
CA LEU A 7 -8.42 -30.99 -19.32
C LEU A 7 -8.60 -32.50 -19.17
N ASP A 8 -7.75 -33.30 -19.79
CA ASP A 8 -7.81 -34.76 -19.72
C ASP A 8 -7.61 -35.21 -18.26
N GLY A 9 -8.53 -36.04 -17.76
CA GLY A 9 -8.54 -36.52 -16.37
C GLY A 9 -9.34 -35.67 -15.37
N ILE A 10 -9.96 -34.58 -15.82
CA ILE A 10 -10.91 -33.79 -15.03
C ILE A 10 -12.34 -34.22 -15.40
N GLU A 11 -13.23 -34.30 -14.41
CA GLU A 11 -14.64 -34.64 -14.65
C GLU A 11 -15.32 -33.64 -15.60
N ASP A 12 -16.01 -34.16 -16.62
CA ASP A 12 -16.68 -33.37 -17.66
C ASP A 12 -17.71 -32.38 -17.09
N SER A 13 -18.36 -32.72 -15.98
CA SER A 13 -19.30 -31.86 -15.26
C SER A 13 -18.63 -30.58 -14.76
N VAL A 14 -17.44 -30.72 -14.16
CA VAL A 14 -16.64 -29.59 -13.63
C VAL A 14 -16.12 -28.73 -14.78
N VAL A 15 -15.68 -29.36 -15.87
CA VAL A 15 -15.26 -28.63 -17.08
C VAL A 15 -16.42 -27.82 -17.65
N GLN A 16 -17.61 -28.40 -17.71
CA GLN A 16 -18.79 -27.71 -18.24
C GLN A 16 -19.21 -26.53 -17.36
N GLU A 17 -19.23 -26.72 -16.03
CA GLU A 17 -19.52 -25.63 -15.09
C GLU A 17 -18.54 -24.46 -15.24
N ALA A 18 -17.23 -24.76 -15.35
CA ALA A 18 -16.21 -23.75 -15.57
C ALA A 18 -16.40 -23.00 -16.91
N LEU A 19 -16.75 -23.72 -17.98
CA LEU A 19 -17.05 -23.11 -19.27
C LEU A 19 -18.28 -22.18 -19.18
N ASP A 20 -19.32 -22.58 -18.46
CA ASP A 20 -20.53 -21.78 -18.31
C ASP A 20 -20.23 -20.46 -17.58
N ILE A 21 -19.41 -20.51 -16.52
CA ILE A 21 -18.93 -19.32 -15.79
C ILE A 21 -18.09 -18.42 -16.70
N VAL A 22 -17.11 -19.00 -17.39
CA VAL A 22 -16.15 -18.24 -18.22
C VAL A 22 -16.81 -17.65 -19.46
N ASN A 23 -17.84 -18.30 -20.01
CA ASN A 23 -18.58 -17.75 -21.15
C ASN A 23 -19.50 -16.58 -20.74
N HIS A 24 -19.77 -16.41 -19.44
CA HIS A 24 -20.65 -15.35 -18.96
C HIS A 24 -19.93 -13.99 -18.94
N LYS A 25 -20.41 -13.01 -19.72
CA LYS A 25 -19.79 -11.67 -19.82
C LYS A 25 -19.62 -10.96 -18.47
N ALA A 26 -20.55 -11.17 -17.52
CA ALA A 26 -20.46 -10.54 -16.21
C ALA A 26 -19.24 -11.05 -15.41
N PHE A 27 -18.82 -12.30 -15.60
CA PHE A 27 -17.63 -12.86 -14.95
C PHE A 27 -16.40 -12.02 -15.28
N TRP A 28 -16.14 -11.79 -16.57
CA TRP A 28 -15.01 -10.97 -17.03
C TRP A 28 -15.12 -9.51 -16.61
N THR A 29 -16.34 -8.96 -16.57
CA THR A 29 -16.56 -7.58 -16.15
C THR A 29 -16.24 -7.40 -14.66
N GLN A 30 -16.66 -8.34 -13.81
CA GLN A 30 -16.33 -8.32 -12.38
C GLN A 30 -14.85 -8.65 -12.13
N GLY A 31 -14.28 -9.60 -12.89
CA GLY A 31 -12.86 -9.92 -12.85
C GLY A 31 -11.98 -8.72 -13.18
N ALA A 32 -12.31 -7.97 -14.25
CA ALA A 32 -11.61 -6.74 -14.60
C ALA A 32 -11.69 -5.68 -13.48
N ASN A 33 -12.85 -5.56 -12.81
CA ASN A 33 -13.00 -4.67 -11.66
C ASN A 33 -12.14 -5.11 -10.46
N ALA A 34 -12.08 -6.42 -10.17
CA ALA A 34 -11.25 -6.96 -9.11
C ALA A 34 -9.76 -6.71 -9.39
N LEU A 35 -9.28 -7.01 -10.60
CA LEU A 35 -7.91 -6.74 -11.02
C LEU A 35 -7.57 -5.24 -10.92
N LYS A 36 -8.51 -4.37 -11.27
CA LYS A 36 -8.34 -2.92 -11.14
C LYS A 36 -8.16 -2.47 -9.68
N LEU A 37 -8.87 -3.11 -8.74
CA LEU A 37 -8.73 -2.85 -7.31
C LEU A 37 -7.45 -3.44 -6.72
N LEU A 38 -6.98 -4.57 -7.24
CA LEU A 38 -5.77 -5.24 -6.75
C LEU A 38 -4.48 -4.66 -7.33
N ALA A 39 -4.51 -4.12 -8.56
CA ALA A 39 -3.33 -3.66 -9.27
C ALA A 39 -2.43 -2.68 -8.48
N PRO A 40 -2.96 -1.71 -7.70
CA PRO A 40 -2.10 -0.85 -6.89
C PRO A 40 -1.41 -1.63 -5.76
N ILE A 41 -2.14 -2.52 -5.10
CA ILE A 41 -1.61 -3.33 -3.99
C ILE A 41 -0.51 -4.26 -4.51
N THR A 42 -0.75 -4.97 -5.62
CA THR A 42 0.26 -5.87 -6.19
C THR A 42 1.48 -5.11 -6.68
N LYS A 43 1.32 -3.89 -7.19
CA LYS A 43 2.45 -3.02 -7.52
C LYS A 43 3.29 -2.69 -6.29
N CYS A 44 2.66 -2.26 -5.19
CA CYS A 44 3.39 -1.97 -3.95
C CYS A 44 4.07 -3.21 -3.37
N MET A 45 3.41 -4.37 -3.39
CA MET A 45 4.05 -5.63 -2.98
C MET A 45 5.30 -5.91 -3.81
N GLY A 46 5.20 -5.80 -5.13
CA GLY A 46 6.36 -5.97 -6.01
C GLY A 46 7.46 -4.93 -5.78
N ASP A 47 7.14 -3.72 -5.33
CA ASP A 47 8.13 -2.72 -4.93
C ASP A 47 8.75 -3.03 -3.56
N PHE A 48 7.99 -3.65 -2.64
CA PHE A 48 8.44 -4.05 -1.31
C PHE A 48 9.33 -5.30 -1.31
N GLU A 49 9.15 -6.19 -2.28
CA GLU A 49 9.92 -7.41 -2.44
C GLU A 49 11.30 -7.20 -3.11
N LYS A 50 11.58 -5.99 -3.62
CA LYS A 50 12.88 -5.68 -4.22
C LYS A 50 13.95 -5.58 -3.14
N ASP A 51 15.14 -6.09 -3.43
CA ASP A 51 16.33 -5.92 -2.58
C ASP A 51 16.68 -4.45 -2.32
N SER A 52 16.28 -3.55 -3.22
CA SER A 52 16.47 -2.11 -3.08
C SER A 52 15.43 -1.42 -2.20
N CYS A 53 14.44 -2.14 -1.65
CA CYS A 53 13.38 -1.54 -0.86
C CYS A 53 13.90 -1.11 0.52
N CYS A 54 13.83 0.18 0.82
CA CYS A 54 14.16 0.72 2.13
C CYS A 54 12.91 1.10 2.91
N LEU A 55 13.05 1.37 4.21
CA LEU A 55 11.94 1.76 5.08
C LEU A 55 11.19 3.01 4.56
N ALA A 56 11.91 3.97 3.97
CA ALA A 56 11.30 5.13 3.33
C ALA A 56 10.43 4.75 2.12
N SER A 57 10.86 3.77 1.31
CA SER A 57 10.04 3.25 0.19
C SER A 57 8.78 2.55 0.69
N VAL A 58 8.85 1.82 1.80
CA VAL A 58 7.68 1.18 2.40
C VAL A 58 6.70 2.25 2.90
N TYR A 59 7.19 3.26 3.61
CA TYR A 59 6.39 4.41 4.05
C TYR A 59 5.68 5.09 2.87
N GLU A 60 6.44 5.42 1.81
CA GLU A 60 5.92 6.04 0.59
C GLU A 60 4.86 5.17 -0.11
N GLY A 61 5.09 3.85 -0.19
CA GLY A 61 4.15 2.92 -0.82
C GLY A 61 2.80 2.92 -0.13
N PHE A 62 2.78 2.94 1.21
CA PHE A 62 1.52 3.05 1.96
C PHE A 62 0.85 4.41 1.76
N LEU A 63 1.59 5.53 1.81
CA LEU A 63 1.01 6.84 1.47
C LEU A 63 0.37 6.83 0.08
N TRP A 64 1.07 6.27 -0.90
CA TRP A 64 0.58 6.18 -2.28
C TRP A 64 -0.69 5.32 -2.38
N LEU A 65 -0.74 4.16 -1.71
CA LEU A 65 -1.92 3.31 -1.67
C LEU A 65 -3.12 4.03 -1.06
N LYS A 66 -2.92 4.68 0.09
CA LYS A 66 -3.99 5.42 0.80
C LYS A 66 -4.58 6.52 -0.06
N HIS A 67 -3.78 7.19 -0.90
CA HIS A 67 -4.21 8.25 -1.81
C HIS A 67 -4.56 7.77 -3.22
N HIS A 68 -4.45 6.47 -3.49
CA HIS A 68 -4.62 5.99 -4.85
C HIS A 68 -6.05 6.26 -5.35
N LYS A 69 -6.16 6.80 -6.57
CA LYS A 69 -7.42 7.23 -7.17
C LYS A 69 -8.48 6.13 -7.24
N VAL A 70 -8.07 4.86 -7.31
CA VAL A 70 -8.99 3.73 -7.41
C VAL A 70 -9.79 3.51 -6.13
N TYR A 71 -9.28 3.96 -4.99
CA TYR A 71 -9.95 3.82 -3.70
C TYR A 71 -10.66 5.11 -3.29
N ASN A 72 -10.11 6.26 -3.69
CA ASN A 72 -10.63 7.59 -3.31
C ASN A 72 -11.60 8.20 -4.33
N LYS A 73 -11.73 7.65 -5.53
CA LYS A 73 -12.69 8.10 -6.55
C LYS A 73 -13.66 6.98 -6.90
N ARG A 74 -14.90 7.34 -7.23
CA ARG A 74 -15.94 6.37 -7.62
C ARG A 74 -15.49 5.57 -8.84
N VAL A 75 -15.41 4.24 -8.71
CA VAL A 75 -15.12 3.34 -9.83
C VAL A 75 -16.42 2.73 -10.36
N LYS A 76 -16.69 2.92 -11.64
CA LYS A 76 -17.87 2.32 -12.32
C LYS A 76 -17.80 0.79 -12.21
N GLY A 77 -18.91 0.15 -11.86
CA GLY A 77 -19.01 -1.30 -11.75
C GLY A 77 -18.52 -1.88 -10.42
N VAL A 78 -17.92 -1.07 -9.54
CA VAL A 78 -17.49 -1.50 -8.20
C VAL A 78 -18.48 -0.98 -7.16
N ARG A 79 -18.79 -1.76 -6.12
CA ARG A 79 -19.59 -1.28 -4.97
C ARG A 79 -18.75 -0.33 -4.10
N LEU A 80 -19.34 0.80 -3.69
CA LEU A 80 -18.61 1.80 -2.90
C LEU A 80 -18.09 1.21 -1.58
N HIS A 81 -18.90 0.36 -0.95
CA HIS A 81 -18.50 -0.40 0.24
C HIS A 81 -17.20 -1.18 0.05
N THR A 82 -17.00 -1.82 -1.11
CA THR A 82 -15.76 -2.56 -1.39
C THR A 82 -14.55 -1.63 -1.43
N GLN A 83 -14.67 -0.45 -2.06
CA GLN A 83 -13.58 0.53 -2.10
C GLN A 83 -13.24 1.04 -0.69
N LYS A 84 -14.26 1.35 0.12
CA LYS A 84 -14.09 1.78 1.51
C LYS A 84 -13.45 0.68 2.37
N ARG A 85 -13.89 -0.56 2.22
CA ARG A 85 -13.34 -1.69 2.97
C ARG A 85 -11.86 -1.92 2.67
N ILE A 86 -11.44 -1.71 1.42
CA ILE A 86 -10.02 -1.79 1.06
C ILE A 86 -9.22 -0.68 1.76
N LEU A 87 -9.73 0.56 1.80
CA LEU A 87 -9.06 1.64 2.54
C LEU A 87 -8.95 1.33 4.03
N GLU A 88 -10.01 0.82 4.66
CA GLU A 88 -9.99 0.38 6.06
C GLU A 88 -8.91 -0.68 6.31
N LEU A 89 -8.81 -1.68 5.44
CA LEU A 89 -7.79 -2.73 5.54
C LEU A 89 -6.37 -2.17 5.34
N LEU A 90 -6.19 -1.20 4.44
CA LEU A 90 -4.91 -0.52 4.26
C LEU A 90 -4.52 0.27 5.51
N GLU A 91 -5.47 0.94 6.16
CA GLU A 91 -5.25 1.67 7.43
C GLU A 91 -4.96 0.73 8.60
N GLU A 92 -5.67 -0.39 8.69
CA GLU A 92 -5.40 -1.45 9.68
C GLU A 92 -3.99 -2.02 9.49
N ARG A 93 -3.61 -2.31 8.24
CA ARG A 93 -2.28 -2.83 7.93
C ARG A 93 -1.19 -1.80 8.19
N TRP A 94 -1.44 -0.53 7.87
CA TRP A 94 -0.55 0.57 8.19
C TRP A 94 -0.32 0.65 9.70
N ARG A 95 -1.38 0.71 10.51
CA ARG A 95 -1.26 0.75 11.98
C ARG A 95 -0.50 -0.43 12.57
N PHE A 96 -0.60 -1.60 11.95
CA PHE A 96 0.13 -2.80 12.40
C PHE A 96 1.63 -2.77 12.04
N LEU A 97 1.99 -2.26 10.87
CA LEU A 97 3.38 -2.28 10.37
C LEU A 97 4.16 -0.99 10.62
N HIS A 98 3.47 0.13 10.83
CA HIS A 98 4.11 1.42 10.96
C HIS A 98 4.98 1.47 12.22
N THR A 99 6.22 1.90 12.02
CA THR A 99 7.19 2.08 13.11
C THR A 99 7.84 3.45 12.99
N ASP A 100 8.28 3.98 14.12
CA ASP A 100 9.03 5.24 14.23
C ASP A 100 10.20 5.30 13.25
N SER A 101 10.92 4.18 13.09
CA SER A 101 12.05 4.07 12.16
C SER A 101 11.66 4.29 10.70
N MET A 102 10.43 3.95 10.29
CA MET A 102 9.96 4.20 8.93
C MET A 102 9.70 5.68 8.69
N GLY A 103 9.01 6.34 9.63
CA GLY A 103 8.79 7.79 9.57
C GLY A 103 10.12 8.55 9.54
N ILE A 104 11.05 8.19 10.42
CA ILE A 104 12.39 8.81 10.48
C ILE A 104 13.19 8.55 9.21
N ALA A 105 13.21 7.32 8.69
CA ALA A 105 13.89 7.02 7.45
C ALA A 105 13.31 7.82 6.27
N TYR A 106 11.99 7.98 6.22
CA TYR A 106 11.33 8.81 5.21
C TYR A 106 11.66 10.30 5.37
N LEU A 107 11.73 10.80 6.62
CA LEU A 107 12.10 12.17 6.93
C LEU A 107 13.54 12.51 6.49
N LEU A 108 14.47 11.58 6.69
CA LEU A 108 15.89 11.77 6.40
C LEU A 108 16.24 11.51 4.92
N ASP A 109 15.32 10.94 4.14
CA ASP A 109 15.51 10.71 2.72
C ASP A 109 15.25 12.00 1.92
N HIS A 110 16.34 12.65 1.48
CA HIS A 110 16.31 13.88 0.68
C HIS A 110 15.52 13.77 -0.64
N THR A 111 15.25 12.56 -1.13
CA THR A 111 14.42 12.35 -2.33
C THR A 111 12.93 12.41 -2.04
N LYS A 112 12.54 12.43 -0.76
CA LYS A 112 11.14 12.41 -0.30
C LYS A 112 10.65 13.80 0.09
N LYS A 113 9.33 13.96 0.02
CA LYS A 113 8.68 15.22 0.32
C LYS A 113 8.19 15.21 1.76
N PHE A 114 8.71 16.15 2.55
CA PHE A 114 8.26 16.39 3.92
C PHE A 114 6.76 16.75 4.00
N SER A 115 6.19 17.37 2.97
CA SER A 115 4.75 17.68 2.92
C SER A 115 3.84 16.46 2.70
N ALA A 116 4.41 15.25 2.55
CA ALA A 116 3.64 14.04 2.26
C ALA A 116 3.19 13.29 3.53
N PHE A 117 3.75 13.63 4.69
CA PHE A 117 3.29 13.10 5.98
C PHE A 117 1.81 13.44 6.19
N GLN A 118 1.09 12.58 6.93
CA GLN A 118 -0.35 12.72 7.16
C GLN A 118 -0.67 12.91 8.64
N GLY A 119 -1.57 13.85 8.93
CA GLY A 119 -2.02 14.12 10.29
C GLY A 119 -0.86 14.43 11.22
N ASP A 120 -0.89 13.86 12.42
CA ASP A 120 0.13 14.10 13.44
C ASP A 120 1.42 13.33 13.20
N ASP A 121 1.49 12.49 12.16
CA ASP A 121 2.64 11.60 11.91
C ASP A 121 3.94 12.38 11.65
N GLN A 122 3.83 13.57 11.05
CA GLN A 122 4.94 14.49 10.87
C GLN A 122 5.52 14.93 12.22
N ILE A 123 4.65 15.43 13.10
CA ILE A 123 5.04 15.95 14.41
C ILE A 123 5.62 14.81 15.25
N ASN A 124 4.95 13.66 15.27
CA ASN A 124 5.40 12.47 15.97
C ASN A 124 6.79 12.03 15.51
N THR A 125 7.01 11.97 14.19
CA THR A 125 8.32 11.60 13.61
C THR A 125 9.41 12.58 14.02
N VAL A 126 9.15 13.90 13.98
CA VAL A 126 10.12 14.92 14.40
C VAL A 126 10.42 14.80 15.90
N THR A 127 9.40 14.64 16.74
CA THR A 127 9.57 14.45 18.19
C THR A 127 10.41 13.21 18.50
N GLN A 128 10.16 12.10 17.79
CA GLN A 128 10.93 10.87 17.94
C GLN A 128 12.39 11.06 17.51
N LEU A 129 12.64 11.75 16.39
CA LEU A 129 14.00 12.05 15.94
C LEU A 129 14.76 12.90 16.97
N VAL A 130 14.11 13.91 17.56
CA VAL A 130 14.70 14.71 18.65
C VAL A 130 15.03 13.82 19.85
N GLY A 131 14.10 12.95 20.28
CA GLY A 131 14.35 12.03 21.39
C GLY A 131 15.47 11.02 21.12
N ILE A 132 15.70 10.63 19.85
CA ILE A 132 16.87 9.83 19.46
C ILE A 132 18.15 10.67 19.56
N ALA A 133 18.15 11.89 19.03
CA ALA A 133 19.30 12.80 19.10
C ALA A 133 19.71 13.08 20.55
N GLU A 134 18.74 13.24 21.46
CA GLU A 134 18.96 13.39 22.91
C GLU A 134 19.68 12.22 23.57
N ARG A 135 19.59 11.02 23.00
CA ARG A 135 20.34 9.85 23.49
C ARG A 135 21.78 9.81 22.98
N PHE A 136 22.05 10.43 21.85
CA PHE A 136 23.36 10.39 21.19
C PHE A 136 24.23 11.61 21.46
N TYR A 137 23.63 12.76 21.79
CA TYR A 137 24.34 14.02 21.97
C TYR A 137 24.24 14.56 23.40
N PRO A 138 25.29 15.24 23.90
CA PRO A 138 25.19 16.04 25.12
C PRO A 138 24.11 17.13 24.97
N PRO A 139 23.38 17.48 26.04
CA PRO A 139 22.27 18.46 25.99
C PRO A 139 22.66 19.80 25.32
N GLU A 140 23.89 20.24 25.53
CA GLU A 140 24.44 21.50 25.02
C GLU A 140 24.48 21.59 23.48
N LYS A 141 24.53 20.45 22.78
CA LYS A 141 24.53 20.40 21.31
C LYS A 141 23.13 20.33 20.70
N ILE A 142 22.11 20.11 21.52
CA ILE A 142 20.71 19.93 21.07
C ILE A 142 19.98 21.26 21.11
N THR A 143 20.22 22.07 22.15
CA THR A 143 19.64 23.41 22.30
C THR A 143 20.03 24.35 21.17
N LYS A 144 21.27 24.25 20.66
CA LYS A 144 21.78 25.13 19.58
C LYS A 144 21.03 25.03 18.25
N HIS A 145 20.34 23.91 17.99
CA HIS A 145 19.61 23.67 16.74
C HIS A 145 18.08 23.71 16.93
N ARG A 146 17.61 23.93 18.16
CA ARG A 146 16.17 24.08 18.46
C ARG A 146 15.66 25.50 18.19
N ASP A 147 16.56 26.48 18.20
CA ASP A 147 16.27 27.89 17.93
C ASP A 147 16.31 28.24 16.42
N GLU A 148 16.65 27.28 15.56
CA GLU A 148 16.79 27.44 14.10
C GLU A 148 15.65 26.76 13.29
N ILE A 149 14.66 26.15 13.96
CA ILE A 149 13.48 25.49 13.37
C ILE A 149 12.23 26.30 13.70
#